data_AF-A0A6A4YXY8-F1
#
_entry.id   AF-A0A6A4YXY8-F1
#
_cell.length_a   1.000
_cell.length_b   1.000
_cell.length_c   1.000
_cell.angle_alpha   90.00
_cell.angle_beta   90.00
_cell.angle_gamma   90.00
#
_symmetry.space_group_name_H-M   'P 1'
#
loop_
_entity.id
_entity.type
_entity.pdbx_description
1 polymer ?
#
loop_
_entity_poly.entity_id
_entity_poly.type
_entity_poly.pdbx_seq_one_letter_code
_entity_poly.pdbx_strand_id
1 'polypeptide(L)'
;MAQIFGNLITASMFAVMGRYGLHWNWRWTIAIASISVVLVDGTVAFLTIWDVVRNQWFYTGVTLADNVPGGILFMVASYCAVEIADVGNEGATYGLVTTVSNLATPFSTVVYKYLDSFYAVSQDDIKSDSDNVRRDVTTVYVISYAFKLLALSWLWLLPPQKAQLQ
;
A
#
# COMPACT_ATOMS: atom_id res chain seq x y z
N MET A 1 21.14 -2.88 7.07
CA MET A 1 20.47 -3.91 7.92
C MET A 1 18.95 -3.87 7.78
N ALA A 2 18.28 -2.72 7.92
CA ALA A 2 16.81 -2.64 7.81
C ALA A 2 16.23 -3.25 6.52
N GLN A 3 16.92 -3.09 5.39
CA GLN A 3 16.50 -3.64 4.10
C GLN A 3 16.55 -5.18 4.04
N ILE A 4 17.48 -5.80 4.76
CA ILE A 4 17.56 -7.27 4.88
C ILE A 4 16.36 -7.77 5.70
N PHE A 5 16.04 -7.09 6.80
CA PHE A 5 14.85 -7.41 7.60
C PHE A 5 13.56 -7.21 6.81
N GLY A 6 13.44 -6.12 6.04
CA GLY A 6 12.30 -5.90 5.15
C GLY A 6 12.13 -7.03 4.12
N ASN A 7 13.21 -7.43 3.46
CA ASN A 7 13.17 -8.54 2.50
C ASN A 7 12.84 -9.88 3.17
N LEU A 8 13.31 -10.13 4.39
CA LEU A 8 12.95 -11.33 5.16
C LEU A 8 11.47 -11.35 5.53
N ILE A 9 10.90 -10.20 5.92
CA ILE A 9 9.46 -10.06 6.17
C ILE A 9 8.69 -10.39 4.89
N THR A 10 9.03 -9.76 3.77
CA THR A 10 8.37 -10.02 2.48
C THR A 10 8.48 -11.49 2.06
N ALA A 11 9.66 -12.10 2.19
CA ALA A 11 9.86 -13.52 1.87
C ALA A 11 9.05 -14.45 2.79
N SER A 12 9.00 -14.16 4.09
CA SER A 12 8.20 -14.92 5.04
C SER A 12 6.71 -14.83 4.73
N MET A 13 6.25 -13.66 4.27
CA MET A 13 4.87 -13.47 3.86
C MET A 13 4.52 -14.24 2.59
N PHE A 14 5.40 -14.23 1.59
CA PHE A 14 5.22 -15.07 0.40
C PHE A 14 5.15 -16.55 0.78
N ALA A 15 5.97 -17.01 1.73
CA ALA A 15 5.92 -18.38 2.21
C ALA A 15 4.59 -18.72 2.92
N VAL A 16 4.06 -17.82 3.76
CA VAL A 16 2.77 -18.01 4.44
C VAL A 16 1.62 -17.97 3.45
N MET A 17 1.60 -17.00 2.54
CA MET A 17 0.56 -16.86 1.51
C MET A 17 0.58 -18.02 0.51
N GLY A 18 1.75 -18.50 0.11
CA GLY A 18 1.88 -19.66 -0.77
C GLY A 18 1.38 -20.95 -0.13
N ARG A 19 1.41 -21.08 1.21
CA ARG A 19 0.92 -22.26 1.93
C ARG A 19 -0.55 -22.17 2.34
N TYR A 20 -1.00 -21.00 2.81
CA TYR A 20 -2.32 -20.83 3.43
C TYR A 20 -3.25 -19.86 2.69
N GLY A 21 -2.70 -18.97 1.85
CA GLY A 21 -3.46 -17.93 1.13
C GLY A 21 -4.41 -18.48 0.05
N LEU A 22 -4.23 -19.73 -0.36
CA LEU A 22 -5.10 -20.43 -1.31
C LEU A 22 -6.53 -20.63 -0.78
N HIS A 23 -6.72 -20.72 0.53
CA HIS A 23 -8.04 -20.94 1.14
C HIS A 23 -8.71 -19.66 1.64
N TRP A 24 -8.05 -18.51 1.52
CA TRP A 24 -8.56 -17.25 2.05
C TRP A 24 -9.42 -16.50 1.02
N ASN A 25 -10.43 -15.78 1.51
CA ASN A 25 -11.15 -14.81 0.70
C ASN A 25 -10.24 -13.61 0.43
N TRP A 26 -9.72 -13.50 -0.80
CA TRP A 26 -8.73 -12.49 -1.16
C TRP A 26 -9.24 -11.05 -0.95
N ARG A 27 -10.55 -10.83 -1.16
CA ARG A 27 -11.21 -9.55 -0.86
C ARG A 27 -11.00 -9.14 0.59
N TRP A 28 -11.26 -10.05 1.52
CA TRP A 28 -11.18 -9.79 2.96
C TRP A 28 -9.74 -9.69 3.42
N THR A 29 -8.85 -10.52 2.88
CA THR A 29 -7.41 -10.45 3.21
C THR A 29 -6.82 -9.10 2.83
N ILE A 30 -7.09 -8.62 1.61
CA ILE A 30 -6.61 -7.31 1.18
C ILE A 30 -7.27 -6.20 2.00
N ALA A 31 -8.60 -6.24 2.19
CA ALA A 31 -9.29 -5.22 2.97
C ALA A 31 -8.75 -5.09 4.39
N ILE A 32 -8.62 -6.21 5.11
CA ILE A 32 -8.13 -6.22 6.50
C ILE A 32 -6.67 -5.78 6.55
N ALA A 33 -5.82 -6.25 5.63
CA ALA A 33 -4.41 -5.86 5.59
C ALA A 33 -4.26 -4.35 5.34
N SER A 34 -4.95 -3.81 4.34
CA SER A 34 -4.90 -2.39 4.00
C SER A 34 -5.47 -1.50 5.11
N ILE A 35 -6.61 -1.87 5.72
CA ILE A 35 -7.19 -1.11 6.83
C ILE A 35 -6.27 -1.13 8.05
N SER A 36 -5.72 -2.29 8.40
CA SER A 36 -4.82 -2.42 9.56
C SER A 36 -3.58 -1.53 9.39
N VAL A 37 -3.02 -1.50 8.19
CA VAL A 37 -1.87 -0.65 7.88
C VAL A 37 -2.23 0.83 7.90
N VAL A 38 -3.35 1.24 7.30
CA VAL A 38 -3.81 2.64 7.36
C VAL A 38 -4.03 3.10 8.80
N LEU A 39 -4.56 2.23 9.67
CA LEU A 39 -4.73 2.55 11.09
C LEU A 39 -3.40 2.71 11.82
N VAL A 40 -2.45 1.79 11.60
CA VAL A 40 -1.13 1.84 12.24
C VAL A 40 -0.34 3.05 11.73
N ASP A 41 -0.20 3.19 10.41
CA ASP A 41 0.52 4.29 9.76
C ASP A 41 -0.10 5.63 10.11
N GLY A 42 -1.43 5.76 10.02
CA GLY A 42 -2.15 6.98 10.39
C GLY A 42 -1.90 7.36 11.85
N THR A 43 -2.00 6.40 12.78
CA THR A 43 -1.73 6.67 14.21
C THR A 43 -0.29 7.17 14.42
N VAL A 44 0.70 6.55 13.77
CA VAL A 44 2.10 6.99 13.89
C VAL A 44 2.35 8.34 13.23
N ALA A 45 1.79 8.57 12.04
CA ALA A 45 1.91 9.82 11.31
C ALA A 45 1.34 10.99 12.13
N PHE A 46 0.12 10.86 12.67
CA PHE A 46 -0.48 11.90 13.50
C PHE A 46 0.30 12.14 14.80
N LEU A 47 0.75 11.08 15.49
CA LEU A 47 1.59 11.23 16.68
C LEU A 47 2.91 11.95 16.40
N THR A 48 3.46 11.82 15.19
CA THR A 48 4.70 12.52 14.82
C THR A 48 4.43 13.96 14.40
N ILE A 49 3.37 14.22 13.61
CA ILE A 49 3.02 15.57 13.16
C ILE A 49 2.79 16.50 14.36
N TRP A 50 2.16 15.99 15.42
CA TRP A 50 1.87 16.74 16.65
C TRP A 50 3.00 16.66 17.71
N ASP A 51 4.20 16.20 17.32
CA ASP A 51 5.42 16.20 18.15
C ASP A 51 5.32 15.39 19.46
N VAL A 52 4.51 14.31 19.48
CA VAL A 52 4.36 13.44 20.67
C VAL A 52 5.50 12.42 20.74
N VAL A 53 5.83 11.78 19.61
CA VAL A 53 6.93 10.78 19.51
C VAL A 53 7.68 10.94 18.19
N ARG A 54 8.81 11.65 18.17
CA ARG A 54 9.73 11.72 17.03
C ARG A 54 10.90 10.75 17.23
N ASN A 55 10.75 9.49 16.80
CA ASN A 55 11.83 8.50 16.82
C ASN A 55 11.98 7.80 15.47
N GLN A 56 13.20 7.81 14.92
CA GLN A 56 13.54 7.19 13.63
C GLN A 56 13.25 5.67 13.60
N TRP A 57 13.40 4.98 14.73
CA TRP A 57 13.05 3.57 14.84
C TRP A 57 11.54 3.33 14.78
N PHE A 58 10.76 4.30 15.24
CA PHE A 58 9.30 4.25 15.19
C PHE A 58 8.80 4.36 13.75
N TYR A 59 9.38 5.26 12.95
CA TYR A 59 9.14 5.33 11.50
C TYR A 59 9.62 4.09 10.75
N THR A 60 10.81 3.59 11.08
CA THR A 60 11.37 2.40 10.43
C THR A 60 10.45 1.19 10.65
N GLY A 61 9.85 1.05 11.84
CA GLY A 61 8.88 0.00 12.13
C GLY A 61 7.64 0.08 11.24
N VAL A 62 7.12 1.30 11.00
CA VAL A 62 5.98 1.52 10.09
C VAL A 62 6.33 1.17 8.64
N THR A 63 7.48 1.63 8.14
CA THR A 63 7.93 1.28 6.78
C THR A 63 8.12 -0.23 6.61
N LEU A 64 8.55 -0.93 7.66
CA LEU A 64 8.64 -2.39 7.65
C LEU A 64 7.26 -3.04 7.62
N ALA A 65 6.29 -2.52 8.39
CA ALA A 65 4.91 -2.98 8.40
C ALA A 65 4.20 -2.77 7.05
N ASP A 66 4.53 -1.72 6.31
CA ASP A 66 3.99 -1.45 4.96
C ASP A 66 4.38 -2.50 3.91
N ASN A 67 5.50 -3.22 4.09
CA ASN A 67 5.88 -4.30 3.19
C ASN A 67 4.87 -5.46 3.24
N VAL A 68 4.13 -5.58 4.34
CA VAL A 68 3.18 -6.66 4.57
C VAL A 68 1.99 -6.63 3.59
N PRO A 69 1.20 -5.54 3.55
CA PRO A 69 0.11 -5.41 2.57
C PRO A 69 0.64 -5.33 1.13
N GLY A 70 1.83 -4.75 0.91
CA GLY A 70 2.46 -4.71 -0.42
C GLY A 70 2.72 -6.13 -0.97
N GLY A 71 3.26 -7.02 -0.14
CA GLY A 71 3.45 -8.42 -0.49
C GLY A 71 2.13 -9.16 -0.75
N ILE A 72 1.09 -8.88 0.06
CA ILE A 72 -0.24 -9.49 -0.13
C ILE A 72 -0.84 -9.09 -1.48
N LEU A 73 -0.82 -7.80 -1.80
CA LEU A 73 -1.36 -7.26 -3.04
C LEU A 73 -0.61 -7.82 -4.26
N PHE A 74 0.71 -7.89 -4.21
CA PHE A 74 1.52 -8.44 -5.28
C PHE A 74 1.14 -9.90 -5.59
N MET A 75 1.06 -10.75 -4.55
CA MET A 75 0.70 -12.15 -4.72
C MET A 75 -0.72 -12.34 -5.26
N VAL A 76 -1.70 -11.60 -4.74
CA VAL A 76 -3.08 -11.69 -5.24
C VAL A 76 -3.17 -11.24 -6.69
N ALA A 77 -2.47 -10.16 -7.08
CA ALA A 77 -2.41 -9.71 -8.46
C ALA A 77 -1.77 -10.77 -9.38
N SER A 78 -0.69 -11.42 -8.94
CA SER A 78 -0.05 -12.51 -9.68
C SER A 78 -0.98 -13.71 -9.84
N TYR A 79 -1.69 -14.12 -8.78
CA TYR A 79 -2.65 -15.22 -8.86
C TYR A 79 -3.83 -14.89 -9.78
N CYS A 80 -4.44 -13.71 -9.64
CA CYS A 80 -5.53 -13.29 -10.53
C CYS A 80 -5.09 -13.21 -11.99
N ALA A 81 -3.85 -12.75 -12.27
CA ALA A 81 -3.35 -12.64 -13.63
C ALA A 81 -3.19 -14.00 -14.33
N VAL A 82 -2.77 -15.04 -13.60
CA VAL A 82 -2.61 -16.40 -14.14
C VAL A 82 -3.98 -17.08 -14.31
N GLU A 83 -4.87 -16.93 -13.33
CA GLU A 83 -6.18 -17.59 -13.34
C GLU A 83 -7.15 -16.99 -14.37
N ILE A 84 -7.00 -15.71 -14.75
CA ILE A 84 -7.81 -15.06 -15.80
C ILE A 84 -7.27 -15.37 -17.21
N ALA A 85 -6.04 -15.84 -17.34
CA ALA A 85 -5.43 -16.05 -18.64
C ALA A 85 -5.84 -17.40 -19.24
N ASP A 86 -6.29 -17.37 -20.50
CA ASP A 86 -6.48 -18.59 -21.27
C ASP A 86 -5.15 -19.35 -21.43
N VAL A 87 -5.25 -20.69 -21.42
CA VAL A 87 -4.11 -21.60 -21.55
C VAL A 87 -3.28 -21.23 -22.79
N GLY A 88 -2.02 -20.87 -22.57
CA GLY A 88 -1.09 -20.45 -23.63
C GLY A 88 -0.90 -18.93 -23.78
N ASN A 89 -1.71 -18.09 -23.11
CA ASN A 89 -1.56 -16.62 -23.12
C ASN A 89 -1.22 -16.02 -21.73
N GLU A 90 -0.92 -16.86 -20.74
CA GLU A 90 -0.59 -16.48 -19.36
C GLU A 90 0.52 -15.43 -19.27
N GLY A 91 1.56 -15.58 -20.09
CA GLY A 91 2.68 -14.63 -20.13
C GLY A 91 2.30 -13.24 -20.63
N ALA A 92 1.36 -13.14 -21.58
CA ALA A 92 0.91 -11.86 -22.12
C ALA A 92 0.01 -11.12 -21.12
N THR A 93 -0.92 -11.83 -20.48
CA THR A 93 -1.79 -11.27 -19.43
C THR A 93 -0.97 -10.81 -18.22
N TYR A 94 -0.04 -11.65 -17.76
CA TYR A 94 0.87 -11.30 -16.67
C TYR A 94 1.76 -10.09 -17.02
N GLY A 95 2.30 -10.06 -18.24
CA GLY A 95 3.08 -8.94 -18.77
C GLY A 95 2.29 -7.64 -18.76
N LEU A 96 1.02 -7.66 -19.21
CA LEU A 96 0.15 -6.49 -19.22
C LEU A 96 -0.17 -5.98 -17.81
N VAL A 97 -0.52 -6.87 -16.88
CA VAL A 97 -0.78 -6.48 -15.49
C VAL A 97 0.46 -5.86 -14.85
N THR A 98 1.64 -6.41 -15.15
CA THR A 98 2.93 -5.91 -14.66
C THR A 98 3.25 -4.54 -15.24
N THR A 99 3.04 -4.30 -16.55
CA THR A 99 3.30 -3.00 -17.17
C THR A 99 2.36 -1.93 -16.62
N VAL A 100 1.07 -2.22 -16.49
CA VAL A 100 0.10 -1.30 -15.87
C VAL A 100 0.50 -0.95 -14.44
N SER A 101 0.95 -1.93 -13.66
CA SER A 101 1.43 -1.71 -12.28
C SER A 101 2.66 -0.81 -12.23
N ASN A 102 3.61 -1.01 -13.14
CA ASN A 102 4.80 -0.17 -13.25
C ASN A 102 4.46 1.27 -13.69
N LEU A 103 3.44 1.46 -14.53
CA LEU A 103 2.94 2.78 -14.95
C LEU A 103 2.14 3.50 -13.86
N ALA A 104 1.45 2.76 -12.99
CA ALA A 104 0.66 3.35 -11.90
C ALA A 104 1.53 4.13 -10.90
N THR A 105 2.77 3.68 -10.66
CA THR A 105 3.70 4.32 -9.71
C THR A 105 4.08 5.77 -10.10
N PRO A 106 4.62 6.05 -11.30
CA PRO A 106 4.93 7.42 -11.71
C PRO A 106 3.65 8.27 -11.86
N PHE A 107 2.54 7.68 -12.32
CA PHE A 107 1.27 8.40 -12.40
C PHE A 107 0.79 8.87 -11.02
N SER A 108 0.81 7.96 -10.03
CA SER A 108 0.46 8.29 -8.64
C SER A 108 1.37 9.39 -8.09
N THR A 109 2.67 9.33 -8.38
CA THR A 109 3.64 10.37 -7.95
C THR A 109 3.30 11.74 -8.51
N VAL A 110 2.88 11.84 -9.78
CA VAL A 110 2.48 13.12 -10.39
C VAL A 110 1.23 13.69 -9.70
N VAL A 111 0.23 12.84 -9.46
CA VAL A 111 -1.00 13.25 -8.77
C VAL A 111 -0.70 13.73 -7.35
N TYR A 112 0.13 13.00 -6.60
CA TYR A 112 0.56 13.42 -5.27
C TYR A 112 1.25 14.79 -5.30
N LYS A 113 2.26 14.97 -6.16
CA LYS A 113 2.97 16.25 -6.27
C LYS A 113 2.06 17.40 -6.69
N TYR A 114 1.09 17.14 -7.56
CA TYR A 114 0.11 18.13 -7.96
C TYR A 114 -0.76 18.57 -6.77
N LEU A 115 -1.26 17.61 -5.99
CA LEU A 115 -2.03 17.90 -4.78
C LEU A 115 -1.18 18.62 -3.72
N ASP A 116 0.05 18.16 -3.49
CA ASP A 116 0.99 18.78 -2.56
C ASP A 116 1.32 20.22 -2.95
N SER A 117 1.32 20.56 -4.24
CA SER A 117 1.62 21.93 -4.69
C SER A 117 0.61 22.99 -4.23
N PHE A 118 -0.59 22.57 -3.82
CA PHE A 118 -1.61 23.47 -3.27
C PHE A 118 -1.43 23.77 -1.77
N TYR A 119 -0.52 23.06 -1.09
CA TYR A 119 -0.32 23.14 0.36
C TYR A 119 1.15 23.45 0.69
N ALA A 120 1.44 24.06 1.84
CA ALA A 120 2.81 24.35 2.27
C ALA A 120 3.49 23.11 2.88
N VAL A 121 3.67 22.06 2.07
CA VAL A 121 4.21 20.74 2.48
C VAL A 121 5.65 20.54 2.00
N SER A 122 6.30 21.60 1.52
CA SER A 122 7.70 21.52 1.10
C SER A 122 8.59 21.18 2.29
N GLN A 123 9.72 20.51 2.03
CA GLN A 123 10.71 20.17 3.06
C GLN A 123 11.20 21.41 3.82
N ASP A 124 11.21 22.57 3.18
CA ASP A 124 11.61 23.83 3.81
C ASP A 124 10.50 24.44 4.66
N ASP A 125 9.23 24.21 4.32
CA ASP A 125 8.08 24.62 5.12
C ASP A 125 7.91 23.70 6.35
N ILE A 126 8.12 22.40 6.19
CA ILE A 126 8.08 21.41 7.29
C ILE A 126 9.14 21.73 8.34
N LYS A 127 10.32 22.24 7.94
CA LYS A 127 11.37 22.70 8.87
C LYS A 127 10.99 23.94 9.66
N SER A 128 10.07 24.77 9.15
CA SER A 128 9.57 25.95 9.88
C SER A 128 8.71 25.58 11.10
N ASP A 129 8.23 24.32 11.17
CA ASP A 129 7.45 23.70 12.25
C ASP A 129 6.32 24.57 12.83
N SER A 130 5.70 25.39 11.98
CA SER A 130 4.58 26.25 12.37
C SER A 130 3.26 25.45 12.46
N ASP A 131 2.34 25.88 13.34
CA ASP A 131 1.04 25.22 13.52
C ASP A 131 0.20 25.17 12.22
N ASN A 132 0.38 26.15 11.33
CA ASN A 132 -0.31 26.16 10.04
C ASN A 132 0.23 25.06 9.11
N VAL A 133 1.55 24.85 9.06
CA VAL A 133 2.16 23.76 8.27
C VAL A 133 1.75 22.40 8.79
N ARG A 134 1.65 22.22 10.12
CA ARG A 134 1.17 20.96 10.71
C ARG A 134 -0.26 20.63 10.29
N ARG A 135 -1.13 21.64 10.16
CA ARG A 135 -2.52 21.46 9.67
C ARG A 135 -2.57 21.11 8.18
N ASP A 136 -1.73 21.74 7.36
CA ASP A 136 -1.63 21.44 5.93
C ASP A 136 -1.14 20.01 5.71
N VAL A 137 -0.08 19.60 6.41
CA VAL A 137 0.44 18.21 6.39
C VAL A 137 -0.64 17.23 6.82
N THR A 138 -1.33 17.50 7.93
CA THR A 138 -2.44 16.66 8.43
C THR A 138 -3.52 16.49 7.35
N THR A 139 -3.90 17.56 6.67
CA THR A 139 -4.94 17.55 5.63
C THR A 139 -4.55 16.68 4.44
N VAL A 140 -3.31 16.81 3.97
CA VAL A 140 -2.79 15.99 2.86
C VAL A 140 -2.74 14.50 3.24
N TYR A 141 -2.31 14.17 4.46
CA TYR A 141 -2.32 12.79 4.94
C TYR A 141 -3.75 12.21 5.04
N VAL A 142 -4.71 12.98 5.53
CA VAL A 142 -6.13 12.57 5.58
C VAL A 142 -6.67 12.31 4.18
N ILE A 143 -6.37 13.18 3.21
CA ILE A 143 -6.78 13.00 1.80
C ILE A 143 -6.16 11.71 1.25
N SER A 144 -4.86 11.47 1.47
CA SER A 144 -4.17 10.26 1.04
C SER A 144 -4.81 8.98 1.61
N TYR A 145 -5.11 8.96 2.91
CA TYR A 145 -5.79 7.82 3.54
C TYR A 145 -7.22 7.64 3.02
N ALA A 146 -7.94 8.72 2.73
CA ALA A 146 -9.26 8.66 2.10
C ALA A 146 -9.18 8.01 0.71
N PHE A 147 -8.22 8.39 -0.12
CA PHE A 147 -7.98 7.73 -1.42
C PHE A 147 -7.61 6.25 -1.28
N LYS A 148 -6.78 5.88 -0.28
CA LYS A 148 -6.47 4.46 0.01
C LYS A 148 -7.74 3.67 0.38
N LEU A 149 -8.62 4.23 1.21
CA LEU A 149 -9.88 3.57 1.58
C LEU A 149 -10.88 3.53 0.41
N LEU A 150 -10.94 4.57 -0.42
CA LEU A 150 -11.75 4.57 -1.64
C LEU A 150 -11.27 3.51 -2.63
N ALA A 151 -9.96 3.27 -2.75
CA ALA A 151 -9.43 2.19 -3.57
C ALA A 151 -9.93 0.81 -3.13
N LEU A 152 -10.21 0.61 -1.84
CA LEU A 152 -10.81 -0.64 -1.34
C LEU A 152 -12.23 -0.86 -1.85
N SER A 153 -12.96 0.17 -2.28
CA SER A 153 -14.29 -0.02 -2.91
C SER A 153 -14.20 -0.84 -4.20
N TRP A 154 -13.06 -0.78 -4.91
CA TRP A 154 -12.80 -1.56 -6.11
C TRP A 154 -12.55 -3.05 -5.84
N LEU A 155 -12.40 -3.48 -4.56
CA LEU A 155 -12.27 -4.89 -4.21
C LEU A 155 -13.48 -5.73 -4.59
N TRP A 156 -14.66 -5.12 -4.76
CA TRP A 156 -15.83 -5.84 -5.24
C TRP A 156 -15.69 -6.32 -6.69
N LEU A 157 -14.86 -5.67 -7.50
CA LEU A 157 -14.54 -6.10 -8.86
C LEU A 157 -13.62 -7.34 -8.87
N LEU A 158 -12.82 -7.53 -7.82
CA LEU A 158 -11.91 -8.67 -7.71
C LEU A 158 -12.70 -9.94 -7.42
N PRO A 159 -12.55 -11.06 -8.15
CA PRO A 159 -13.24 -12.31 -7.81
C PRO A 159 -12.90 -12.77 -6.37
N PRO A 160 -13.89 -13.22 -5.57
CA PRO A 160 -13.70 -13.48 -4.14
C PRO A 160 -12.89 -14.73 -3.84
N GLN A 161 -12.78 -15.68 -4.79
CA GLN A 161 -12.22 -17.00 -4.53
C GLN A 161 -11.64 -17.67 -5.79
N LYS A 162 -10.55 -18.43 -5.61
CA LYS A 162 -9.91 -19.25 -6.65
C LYS A 162 -10.91 -20.19 -7.35
N ALA A 163 -11.84 -20.77 -6.59
CA ALA A 163 -12.83 -21.73 -7.11
C ALA A 163 -13.89 -21.12 -8.05
N GLN A 164 -13.99 -19.79 -8.16
CA GLN A 164 -14.90 -19.12 -9.10
C GLN A 164 -14.22 -18.67 -10.39
N LEU A 165 -12.88 -18.78 -10.46
CA LEU A 165 -12.09 -18.50 -11.66
C LEU A 165 -11.78 -19.77 -12.47
N GLN A 166 -11.97 -20.95 -11.86
CA GLN A 166 -11.82 -22.26 -12.49
C GLN A 166 -13.05 -22.68 -13.30
#